data_AF-A0A5M3XAJ6-F1
#
_entry.id   AF-A0A5M3XAJ6-F1
#
_cell.length_a   1.000
_cell.length_b   1.000
_cell.length_c   1.000
_cell.angle_alpha   90.00
_cell.angle_beta   90.00
_cell.angle_gamma   90.00
#
_symmetry.space_group_name_H-M   'P 1'
#
loop_
_entity.id
_entity.type
_entity.pdbx_description
1 polymer ?
#
loop_
_entity_poly.entity_id
_entity_poly.type
_entity_poly.pdbx_seq_one_letter_code
_entity_poly.pdbx_strand_id
1 'polypeptide(L)'
;MRSLGAVDVDVLGTQIVLENIGTTKVRIMGIRVVKECGPPLSGTIFFSIPQGDQLSTTLGFDLDETAPAARSIDEGDRWGKAYFSTHTVLLEPGEQKVFEIKVKTDEYYCEYRFAMKTLRDRITQEEPIDNNGKPFRISASRWNIEDYPHALRDYSLIYPGGPWNPRTCGDFSEFETEEYRDDVTCFKDVD
;
A
#
# COMPACT_ATOMS: atom_id res chain seq x y z
N MET A 1 7.74 -11.84 4.51
CA MET A 1 7.68 -12.15 3.06
C MET A 1 8.38 -11.09 2.18
N ARG A 2 8.27 -9.78 2.45
CA ARG A 2 8.94 -8.74 1.64
C ARG A 2 10.46 -8.93 1.48
N SER A 3 11.15 -9.38 2.53
CA SER A 3 12.59 -9.70 2.50
C SER A 3 12.96 -10.84 1.54
N LEU A 4 11.99 -11.68 1.17
CA LEU A 4 12.12 -12.77 0.20
C LEU A 4 11.66 -12.36 -1.20
N GLY A 5 11.34 -11.08 -1.42
CA GLY A 5 10.94 -10.54 -2.72
C GLY A 5 9.45 -10.31 -2.90
N ALA A 6 8.60 -10.74 -1.95
CA ALA A 6 7.14 -10.56 -2.05
C ALA A 6 6.73 -9.09 -2.19
N VAL A 7 5.61 -8.88 -2.88
CA VAL A 7 5.03 -7.58 -3.23
C VAL A 7 3.64 -7.50 -2.60
N ASP A 8 3.31 -6.36 -2.01
CA ASP A 8 1.98 -6.13 -1.44
C ASP A 8 0.94 -5.95 -2.55
N VAL A 9 -0.32 -6.28 -2.26
CA VAL A 9 -1.39 -6.33 -3.27
C VAL A 9 -2.49 -5.32 -2.93
N ASP A 10 -3.04 -4.67 -3.96
CA ASP A 10 -4.12 -3.67 -3.96
C ASP A 10 -3.83 -2.39 -3.17
N VAL A 11 -3.63 -2.53 -1.86
CA VAL A 11 -3.50 -1.43 -0.91
C VAL A 11 -2.36 -1.68 0.07
N LEU A 12 -1.47 -0.71 0.20
CA LEU A 12 -0.36 -0.73 1.14
C LEU A 12 -0.43 0.46 2.11
N GLY A 13 -0.52 0.15 3.41
CA GLY A 13 -0.24 1.11 4.48
C GLY A 13 1.28 1.20 4.74
N THR A 14 1.84 2.40 4.67
CA THR A 14 3.24 2.71 4.99
C THR A 14 3.28 3.89 5.96
N GLN A 15 4.08 3.77 7.02
CA GLN A 15 4.37 4.87 7.91
C GLN A 15 5.70 5.52 7.50
N ILE A 16 5.70 6.83 7.30
CA ILE A 16 6.92 7.62 7.11
C ILE A 16 7.13 8.48 8.35
N VAL A 17 8.30 8.35 8.97
CA VAL A 17 8.74 9.20 10.07
C VAL A 17 9.81 10.13 9.54
N LEU A 18 9.56 11.43 9.63
CA LEU A 18 10.48 12.48 9.25
C LEU A 18 11.02 13.14 10.50
N GLU A 19 12.33 13.37 10.55
CA GLU A 19 12.99 14.08 11.63
C GLU A 19 13.83 15.22 11.06
N ASN A 20 13.67 16.41 11.62
CA ASN A 20 14.56 17.52 11.28
C ASN A 20 15.82 17.48 12.15
N ILE A 21 16.86 16.81 11.64
CA ILE A 21 18.19 16.74 12.27
C ILE A 21 19.03 18.03 12.09
N GLY A 22 18.49 19.03 11.39
CA GLY A 22 19.15 20.31 11.14
C GLY A 22 18.93 21.33 12.24
N THR A 23 19.57 22.49 12.10
CA THR A 23 19.43 23.62 13.04
C THR A 23 18.44 24.70 12.56
N THR A 24 17.90 24.55 11.34
CA THR A 24 16.94 25.49 10.75
C THR A 24 15.61 24.80 10.51
N LYS A 25 14.52 25.59 10.54
CA LYS A 25 13.17 25.06 10.30
C LYS A 25 13.04 24.57 8.87
N VAL A 26 12.34 23.44 8.68
CA VAL A 26 12.03 22.88 7.37
C VAL A 26 10.53 22.96 7.15
N ARG A 27 10.10 23.49 5.99
CA ARG A 27 8.70 23.45 5.59
C ARG A 27 8.50 22.42 4.49
N ILE A 28 7.72 21.38 4.77
CA ILE A 28 7.26 20.41 3.79
C ILE A 28 6.12 21.04 3.00
N MET A 29 6.31 21.17 1.70
CA MET A 29 5.38 21.78 0.76
C MET A 29 4.58 20.77 -0.05
N GLY A 30 5.01 19.52 -0.08
CA GLY A 30 4.41 18.50 -0.94
C GLY A 30 5.05 17.15 -0.78
N ILE A 31 4.28 16.11 -1.04
CA ILE A 31 4.78 14.76 -1.28
C ILE A 31 4.09 14.28 -2.56
N ARG A 32 4.88 13.81 -3.52
CA ARG A 32 4.40 13.20 -4.76
C ARG A 32 4.99 11.81 -4.91
N VAL A 33 4.40 10.99 -5.77
CA VAL A 33 4.96 9.69 -6.14
C VAL A 33 5.66 9.78 -7.49
N VAL A 34 6.85 9.18 -7.57
CA VAL A 34 7.52 8.83 -8.83
C VAL A 34 7.34 7.32 -9.00
N LYS A 35 6.76 6.90 -10.12
CA LYS A 35 6.41 5.49 -10.37
C LYS A 35 6.80 5.04 -11.77
N GLU A 36 7.12 3.77 -11.88
CA GLU A 36 7.18 3.00 -13.11
C GLU A 36 6.21 1.84 -12.96
N CYS A 37 5.27 1.73 -13.88
CA CYS A 37 4.18 0.75 -13.79
C CYS A 37 4.13 -0.14 -15.04
N GLY A 38 3.70 -1.38 -14.84
CA GLY A 38 3.48 -2.38 -15.87
C GLY A 38 2.30 -3.31 -15.51
N PRO A 39 2.11 -4.40 -16.26
CA PRO A 39 1.03 -5.34 -16.00
C PRO A 39 1.10 -5.93 -14.58
N PRO A 40 -0.05 -6.17 -13.91
CA PRO A 40 -0.09 -6.84 -12.62
C PRO A 40 0.65 -8.18 -12.60
N LEU A 41 1.20 -8.53 -11.44
CA LEU A 41 1.88 -9.82 -11.24
C LEU A 41 0.84 -10.96 -11.23
N SER A 42 1.20 -12.10 -11.83
CA SER A 42 0.36 -13.31 -11.94
C SER A 42 1.04 -14.58 -11.40
N GLY A 43 2.05 -14.40 -10.55
CA GLY A 43 2.84 -15.48 -9.97
C GLY A 43 2.11 -16.19 -8.83
N THR A 44 2.80 -16.41 -7.72
CA THR A 44 2.22 -16.96 -6.49
C THR A 44 1.53 -15.88 -5.67
N ILE A 45 0.30 -16.13 -5.21
CA ILE A 45 -0.39 -15.28 -4.25
C ILE A 45 -0.44 -15.93 -2.87
N PHE A 46 -0.15 -15.12 -1.85
CA PHE A 46 -0.48 -15.41 -0.45
C PHE A 46 -1.61 -14.47 -0.06
N PHE A 47 -2.74 -14.99 0.40
CA PHE A 47 -3.84 -14.15 0.80
C PHE A 47 -4.53 -14.64 2.07
N SER A 48 -4.87 -13.67 2.90
CA SER A 48 -5.68 -13.82 4.10
C SER A 48 -6.29 -12.46 4.35
N ILE A 49 -7.62 -12.35 4.37
CA ILE A 49 -8.26 -11.05 4.59
C ILE A 49 -7.96 -10.60 6.03
N PRO A 50 -7.39 -9.41 6.23
CA PRO A 50 -7.12 -8.89 7.57
C PRO A 50 -8.44 -8.63 8.34
N GLN A 51 -8.43 -8.88 9.66
CA GLN A 51 -9.59 -8.71 10.56
C GLN A 51 -9.44 -7.53 11.56
N GLY A 52 -8.74 -6.47 11.16
CA GLY A 52 -8.53 -5.21 11.91
C GLY A 52 -7.42 -4.40 11.23
N ASP A 53 -7.24 -3.08 11.39
CA ASP A 53 -7.93 -2.02 12.10
C ASP A 53 -7.99 -0.80 11.14
N GLN A 54 -8.86 0.15 11.44
CA GLN A 54 -9.09 1.39 10.69
C GLN A 54 -7.89 2.35 10.89
N LEU A 55 -7.22 2.76 9.81
CA LEU A 55 -6.10 3.70 9.88
C LEU A 55 -6.61 5.10 10.27
N SER A 56 -5.85 5.79 11.12
CA SER A 56 -6.12 7.18 11.47
C SER A 56 -5.70 8.11 10.32
N THR A 57 -6.18 9.37 10.31
CA THR A 57 -5.96 10.38 9.24
C THR A 57 -4.73 10.11 8.36
N THR A 58 -4.98 9.58 7.16
CA THR A 58 -3.97 9.02 6.26
C THR A 58 -3.81 9.89 5.01
N LEU A 59 -2.61 10.00 4.45
CA LEU A 59 -2.41 10.52 3.10
C LEU A 59 -2.56 9.38 2.09
N GLY A 60 -3.36 9.57 1.05
CA GLY A 60 -3.61 8.62 -0.02
C GLY A 60 -2.85 8.95 -1.29
N PHE A 61 -2.33 7.92 -1.97
CA PHE A 61 -1.86 7.98 -3.35
C PHE A 61 -2.49 6.89 -4.20
N ASP A 62 -3.20 7.28 -5.25
CA ASP A 62 -3.74 6.38 -6.25
C ASP A 62 -2.72 6.28 -7.39
N LEU A 63 -2.09 5.11 -7.55
CA LEU A 63 -1.05 4.90 -8.55
C LEU A 63 -1.61 4.63 -9.95
N ASP A 64 -2.93 4.53 -10.11
CA ASP A 64 -3.52 4.45 -11.45
C ASP A 64 -3.60 5.84 -12.09
N GLU A 65 -3.53 6.91 -11.29
CA GLU A 65 -3.42 8.29 -11.79
C GLU A 65 -2.07 8.54 -12.48
N THR A 66 -2.07 9.31 -13.58
CA THR A 66 -0.84 9.68 -14.31
C THR A 66 0.15 10.45 -13.44
N ALA A 67 -0.36 11.31 -12.54
CA ALA A 67 0.45 12.12 -11.63
C ALA A 67 -0.18 12.09 -10.22
N PRO A 68 0.07 11.02 -9.44
CA PRO A 68 -0.57 10.84 -8.15
C PRO A 68 -0.24 11.98 -7.18
N ALA A 69 -1.27 12.64 -6.68
CA ALA A 69 -1.16 13.67 -5.65
C ALA A 69 -1.54 13.11 -4.28
N ALA A 70 -0.84 13.55 -3.23
CA ALA A 70 -1.22 13.21 -1.86
C ALA A 70 -2.61 13.78 -1.54
N ARG A 71 -3.59 12.91 -1.27
CA ARG A 71 -4.95 13.29 -0.85
C ARG A 71 -5.15 12.98 0.62
N SER A 72 -5.98 13.75 1.33
CA SER A 72 -6.42 13.33 2.67
C SER A 72 -7.34 12.11 2.55
N ILE A 73 -7.24 11.15 3.46
CA ILE A 73 -8.19 10.06 3.64
C ILE A 73 -8.86 10.26 5.00
N ASP A 74 -10.19 10.25 5.02
CA ASP A 74 -10.95 10.32 6.27
C ASP A 74 -11.06 8.96 6.97
N GLU A 75 -11.63 8.95 8.17
CA GLU A 75 -11.79 7.72 8.96
C GLU A 75 -12.60 6.65 8.20
N GLY A 76 -13.51 7.05 7.30
CA GLY A 76 -14.31 6.14 6.47
C GLY A 76 -13.61 5.67 5.19
N ASP A 77 -12.28 5.84 5.10
CA ASP A 77 -11.48 5.52 3.91
C ASP A 77 -11.86 6.32 2.65
N ARG A 78 -12.55 7.45 2.81
CA ARG A 78 -12.96 8.29 1.68
C ARG A 78 -11.84 9.25 1.30
N TRP A 79 -11.56 9.28 0.01
CA TRP A 79 -10.52 10.12 -0.58
C TRP A 79 -11.01 11.57 -0.70
N GLY A 80 -10.31 12.47 -0.03
CA GLY A 80 -10.56 13.90 -0.03
C GLY A 80 -9.73 14.67 -1.06
N LYS A 81 -9.54 15.96 -0.80
CA LYS A 81 -8.78 16.87 -1.68
C LYS A 81 -7.27 16.64 -1.57
N ALA A 82 -6.53 17.18 -2.54
CA ALA A 82 -5.07 17.22 -2.47
C ALA A 82 -4.61 17.96 -1.21
N TYR A 83 -3.93 17.26 -0.30
CA TYR A 83 -3.61 17.76 1.04
C TYR A 83 -2.74 19.02 0.98
N PHE A 84 -1.66 18.96 0.21
CA PHE A 84 -0.68 20.04 0.07
C PHE A 84 -1.12 21.19 -0.84
N SER A 85 -2.33 21.13 -1.41
CA SER A 85 -2.92 22.28 -2.11
C SER A 85 -3.32 23.41 -1.15
N THR A 86 -3.64 23.05 0.11
CA THR A 86 -4.05 24.01 1.15
C THR A 86 -3.22 23.90 2.43
N HIS A 87 -2.33 22.92 2.54
CA HIS A 87 -1.52 22.68 3.74
C HIS A 87 -0.03 22.69 3.43
N THR A 88 0.75 23.13 4.42
CA THR A 88 2.18 22.85 4.52
C THR A 88 2.47 22.40 5.94
N VAL A 89 3.54 21.62 6.12
CA VAL A 89 3.92 21.12 7.44
C VAL A 89 5.27 21.73 7.82
N LEU A 90 5.34 22.38 8.98
CA LEU A 90 6.57 22.92 9.52
C LEU A 90 7.18 21.89 10.47
N LEU A 91 8.48 21.62 10.34
CA LEU A 91 9.26 20.83 11.29
C LEU A 91 10.32 21.75 11.92
N GLU A 92 10.20 21.97 13.22
CA GLU A 92 11.21 22.63 14.04
C GLU A 92 12.47 21.75 14.19
N PRO A 93 13.65 22.32 14.52
CA PRO A 93 14.84 21.53 14.83
C PRO A 93 14.58 20.48 15.92
N GLY A 94 14.90 19.21 15.63
CA GLY A 94 14.66 18.07 16.52
C GLY A 94 13.20 17.58 16.56
N GLU A 95 12.28 18.19 15.81
CA GLU A 95 10.90 17.72 15.72
C GLU A 95 10.77 16.52 14.79
N GLN A 96 9.90 15.59 15.18
CA GLN A 96 9.48 14.47 14.36
C GLN A 96 8.06 14.67 13.85
N LYS A 97 7.83 14.30 12.60
CA LYS A 97 6.50 14.22 12.00
C LYS A 97 6.27 12.84 11.41
N VAL A 98 5.14 12.25 11.77
CA VAL A 98 4.69 10.97 11.22
C VAL A 98 3.60 11.22 10.19
N PHE A 99 3.73 10.56 9.04
CA PHE A 99 2.68 10.44 8.03
C PHE A 99 2.30 8.97 7.89
N GLU A 100 1.02 8.66 8.13
CA GLU A 100 0.41 7.41 7.68
C GLU A 100 0.04 7.58 6.20
N ILE A 101 0.52 6.68 5.35
CA ILE A 101 0.32 6.75 3.91
C ILE A 101 -0.34 5.46 3.43
N LYS A 102 -1.45 5.60 2.71
CA LYS A 102 -2.08 4.53 1.95
C LYS A 102 -1.75 4.72 0.47
N VAL A 103 -1.13 3.71 -0.12
CA VAL A 103 -0.89 3.66 -1.56
C VAL A 103 -1.78 2.57 -2.13
N LYS A 104 -2.50 2.86 -3.22
CA LYS A 104 -3.33 1.87 -3.91
C LYS A 104 -3.04 1.79 -5.40
N THR A 105 -3.35 0.65 -5.99
CA THR A 105 -3.48 0.46 -7.44
C THR A 105 -4.48 -0.65 -7.69
N ASP A 106 -5.40 -0.40 -8.61
CA ASP A 106 -6.44 -1.32 -9.04
C ASP A 106 -6.08 -1.92 -10.43
N GLU A 107 -5.08 -1.36 -11.13
CA GLU A 107 -4.76 -1.75 -12.53
C GLU A 107 -3.32 -2.27 -12.75
N TYR A 108 -2.34 -1.89 -11.93
CA TYR A 108 -0.93 -2.04 -12.28
C TYR A 108 -0.09 -2.75 -11.24
N TYR A 109 1.02 -3.33 -11.70
CA TYR A 109 2.22 -3.46 -10.87
C TYR A 109 3.02 -2.16 -10.96
N CYS A 110 3.38 -1.57 -9.84
CA CYS A 110 4.19 -0.35 -9.80
C CYS A 110 5.39 -0.50 -8.87
N GLU A 111 6.55 -0.06 -9.36
CA GLU A 111 7.70 0.30 -8.55
C GLU A 111 7.68 1.82 -8.32
N TYR A 112 7.82 2.27 -7.07
CA TYR A 112 7.66 3.69 -6.78
C TYR A 112 8.53 4.20 -5.62
N ARG A 113 8.73 5.52 -5.61
CA ARG A 113 9.36 6.28 -4.52
C ARG A 113 8.53 7.52 -4.23
N PHE A 114 8.57 8.00 -2.99
CA PHE A 114 8.04 9.33 -2.69
C PHE A 114 9.12 10.37 -2.98
N ALA A 115 8.71 11.51 -3.52
CA ALA A 115 9.54 12.71 -3.61
C ALA A 115 8.90 13.79 -2.76
N MET A 116 9.57 14.15 -1.67
CA MET A 116 9.13 15.18 -0.75
C MET A 116 9.72 16.52 -1.14
N LYS A 117 8.88 17.52 -1.34
CA LYS A 117 9.29 18.89 -1.62
C LYS A 117 9.45 19.67 -0.32
N THR A 118 10.67 20.11 -0.02
CA THR A 118 11.00 20.85 1.20
C THR A 118 11.46 22.26 0.86
N LEU A 119 11.23 23.20 1.79
CA LEU A 119 11.74 24.57 1.76
C LEU A 119 12.58 24.79 3.03
N ARG A 120 13.87 25.03 2.83
CA ARG A 120 14.84 25.30 3.90
C ARG A 120 15.71 26.48 3.48
N ASP A 121 15.81 27.50 4.34
CA ASP A 121 16.65 28.68 4.09
C ASP A 121 16.42 29.34 2.70
N ARG A 122 15.15 29.38 2.28
CA ARG A 122 14.67 29.86 0.95
C ARG A 122 15.05 28.99 -0.25
N ILE A 123 15.69 27.86 -0.02
CA ILE A 123 16.03 26.87 -1.05
C ILE A 123 14.96 25.79 -1.04
N THR A 124 14.38 25.53 -2.21
CA THR A 124 13.47 24.40 -2.41
C THR A 124 14.26 23.18 -2.87
N GLN A 125 14.02 22.03 -2.26
CA GLN A 125 14.65 20.76 -2.64
C GLN A 125 13.60 19.66 -2.77
N GLU A 126 13.93 18.63 -3.54
CA GLU A 126 13.19 17.37 -3.55
C GLU A 126 14.04 16.28 -2.90
N GLU A 127 13.49 15.65 -1.87
CA GLU A 127 14.13 14.60 -1.10
C GLU A 127 13.42 13.26 -1.41
N PRO A 128 14.14 12.24 -1.90
CA PRO A 128 13.56 10.94 -2.15
C PRO A 128 13.33 10.20 -0.84
N ILE A 129 12.19 9.50 -0.74
CA ILE A 129 11.93 8.53 0.33
C ILE A 129 11.68 7.19 -0.34
N ASP A 130 12.50 6.21 0.03
CA ASP A 130 12.53 4.89 -0.56
C ASP A 130 12.70 3.79 0.50
N ASN A 131 12.72 2.54 0.05
CA ASN A 131 12.90 1.38 0.91
C ASN A 131 14.38 0.98 0.94
N ASN A 132 15.19 1.74 1.70
CA ASN A 132 16.62 1.49 1.88
C ASN A 132 17.40 1.40 0.55
N GLY A 133 17.21 2.39 -0.33
CA GLY A 133 17.82 2.47 -1.66
C GLY A 133 17.04 1.75 -2.77
N LYS A 134 15.96 1.03 -2.42
CA LYS A 134 15.10 0.30 -3.37
C LYS A 134 13.73 0.96 -3.49
N PRO A 135 13.05 0.87 -4.65
CA PRO A 135 11.66 1.32 -4.73
C PRO A 135 10.75 0.48 -3.84
N PHE A 136 9.66 1.09 -3.39
CA PHE A 136 8.49 0.36 -2.92
C PHE A 136 7.83 -0.35 -4.10
N ARG A 137 7.10 -1.43 -3.82
CA ARG A 137 6.47 -2.26 -4.85
C ARG A 137 5.06 -2.62 -4.41
N ILE A 138 4.10 -2.50 -5.33
CA ILE A 138 2.70 -2.88 -5.14
C ILE A 138 2.16 -3.43 -6.46
N SER A 139 1.26 -4.41 -6.40
CA SER A 139 0.54 -4.93 -7.57
C SER A 139 -0.96 -4.88 -7.33
N ALA A 140 -1.74 -4.54 -8.36
CA ALA A 140 -3.16 -4.85 -8.35
C ALA A 140 -3.34 -6.37 -8.24
N SER A 141 -4.36 -6.80 -7.51
CA SER A 141 -4.77 -8.19 -7.50
C SER A 141 -5.39 -8.54 -8.85
N ARG A 142 -5.20 -9.79 -9.27
CA ARG A 142 -5.97 -10.39 -10.36
C ARG A 142 -7.22 -11.09 -9.86
N TRP A 143 -7.81 -10.56 -8.78
CA TRP A 143 -9.05 -11.10 -8.23
C TRP A 143 -10.20 -10.79 -9.20
N ASN A 144 -10.76 -11.82 -9.83
CA ASN A 144 -11.88 -11.69 -10.74
C ASN A 144 -13.17 -12.25 -10.13
N ILE A 145 -14.00 -11.38 -9.56
CA ILE A 145 -15.28 -11.77 -8.94
C ILE A 145 -16.27 -12.40 -9.93
N GLU A 146 -16.16 -12.10 -11.22
CA GLU A 146 -17.04 -12.69 -12.25
C GLU A 146 -16.77 -14.18 -12.46
N ASP A 147 -15.56 -14.66 -12.10
CA ASP A 147 -15.21 -16.09 -12.15
C ASP A 147 -15.42 -16.79 -10.80
N TYR A 148 -16.21 -16.24 -9.88
CA TYR A 148 -16.51 -16.89 -8.60
C TYR A 148 -17.12 -18.30 -8.80
N PRO A 149 -16.66 -19.34 -8.07
CA PRO A 149 -15.76 -19.33 -6.90
C PRO A 149 -14.26 -19.43 -7.21
N HIS A 150 -13.84 -19.13 -8.43
CA HIS A 150 -12.47 -19.31 -8.93
C HIS A 150 -11.74 -17.99 -9.18
N ALA A 151 -12.03 -16.99 -8.36
CA ALA A 151 -11.61 -15.62 -8.59
C ALA A 151 -10.08 -15.39 -8.60
N LEU A 152 -9.29 -16.38 -8.19
CA LEU A 152 -7.83 -16.36 -8.14
C LEU A 152 -7.14 -17.23 -9.22
N ARG A 153 -7.89 -17.72 -10.23
CA ARG A 153 -7.34 -18.58 -11.31
C ARG A 153 -6.24 -17.93 -12.14
N ASP A 154 -6.16 -16.61 -12.14
CA ASP A 154 -5.14 -15.85 -12.86
C ASP A 154 -3.74 -15.93 -12.21
N TYR A 155 -3.64 -16.50 -11.01
CA TYR A 155 -2.35 -16.77 -10.36
C TYR A 155 -1.80 -18.15 -10.75
N SER A 156 -0.48 -18.30 -10.64
CA SER A 156 0.19 -19.58 -10.92
C SER A 156 0.07 -20.57 -9.74
N LEU A 157 -0.03 -20.06 -8.52
CA LEU A 157 -0.12 -20.86 -7.29
C LEU A 157 -0.77 -20.04 -6.17
N ILE A 158 -1.54 -20.69 -5.30
CA ILE A 158 -2.30 -20.01 -4.24
C ILE A 158 -1.92 -20.58 -2.88
N TYR A 159 -1.66 -19.69 -1.92
CA TYR A 159 -1.56 -20.00 -0.50
C TYR A 159 -2.64 -19.20 0.25
N PRO A 160 -3.85 -19.75 0.45
CA PRO A 160 -4.83 -19.17 1.34
C PRO A 160 -4.40 -19.38 2.80
N GLY A 161 -4.67 -18.40 3.64
CA GLY A 161 -4.47 -18.48 5.09
C GLY A 161 -5.77 -18.26 5.86
N GLY A 162 -5.76 -18.60 7.15
CA GLY A 162 -6.87 -18.40 8.06
C GLY A 162 -8.16 -19.11 7.61
N PRO A 163 -9.34 -18.46 7.75
CA PRO A 163 -10.62 -19.04 7.38
C PRO A 163 -10.78 -19.39 5.88
N TRP A 164 -9.90 -18.86 5.04
CA TRP A 164 -9.88 -19.10 3.59
C TRP A 164 -9.12 -20.37 3.21
N ASN A 165 -8.41 -20.99 4.17
CA ASN A 165 -7.72 -22.25 3.95
C ASN A 165 -8.61 -23.44 4.35
N PRO A 166 -9.26 -24.15 3.40
CA PRO A 166 -10.17 -25.26 3.72
C PRO A 166 -9.47 -26.48 4.34
N ARG A 167 -8.13 -26.57 4.25
CA ARG A 167 -7.37 -27.73 4.76
C ARG A 167 -6.93 -27.52 6.20
N THR A 168 -6.48 -26.32 6.55
CA THR A 168 -5.85 -26.05 7.85
C THR A 168 -6.68 -25.12 8.73
N CYS A 169 -7.58 -24.32 8.15
CA CYS A 169 -8.31 -23.25 8.83
C CYS A 169 -7.41 -22.28 9.62
N GLY A 170 -6.15 -22.12 9.21
CA GLY A 170 -5.15 -21.35 9.93
C GLY A 170 -3.92 -21.09 9.08
N ASP A 171 -2.98 -22.03 9.09
CA ASP A 171 -1.70 -21.84 8.41
C ASP A 171 -1.84 -21.79 6.89
N PHE A 172 -0.98 -20.99 6.24
CA PHE A 172 -0.86 -21.00 4.79
C PHE A 172 -0.46 -22.38 4.28
N SER A 173 -1.19 -22.91 3.30
CA SER A 173 -0.85 -24.16 2.63
C SER A 173 -1.14 -24.06 1.14
N GLU A 174 -0.47 -24.87 0.34
CA GLU A 174 -0.47 -24.78 -1.12
C GLU A 174 -1.76 -25.33 -1.74
N PHE A 175 -2.28 -24.62 -2.73
CA PHE A 175 -3.37 -25.06 -3.59
C PHE A 175 -3.06 -24.80 -5.06
N GLU A 176 -3.34 -25.80 -5.89
CA GLU A 176 -3.45 -25.62 -7.34
C GLU A 176 -4.61 -24.68 -7.65
N THR A 177 -4.44 -23.79 -8.62
CA THR A 177 -5.37 -22.70 -8.88
C THR A 177 -6.73 -23.18 -9.41
N GLU A 178 -6.73 -24.30 -10.12
CA GLU A 178 -7.95 -24.97 -10.61
C GLU A 178 -8.74 -25.66 -9.49
N GLU A 179 -8.03 -26.11 -8.44
CA GLU A 179 -8.61 -26.80 -7.29
C GLU A 179 -9.15 -25.83 -6.25
N TYR A 180 -8.53 -24.66 -6.12
CA TYR A 180 -8.95 -23.66 -5.14
C TYR A 180 -10.38 -23.16 -5.43
N ARG A 181 -11.15 -23.00 -4.36
CA ARG A 181 -12.47 -22.39 -4.34
C ARG A 181 -12.41 -21.28 -3.29
N ASP A 182 -12.78 -20.09 -3.69
CA ASP A 182 -12.78 -18.87 -2.89
C ASP A 182 -14.04 -18.79 -2.01
N ASP A 183 -14.33 -19.87 -1.31
CA ASP A 183 -15.42 -19.96 -0.35
C ASP A 183 -14.87 -20.04 1.07
N VAL A 184 -15.48 -19.27 1.98
CA VAL A 184 -15.09 -19.34 3.38
C VAL A 184 -15.61 -20.65 3.97
N THR A 185 -14.70 -21.57 4.22
CA THR A 185 -15.01 -22.97 4.52
C THR A 185 -14.94 -23.30 6.01
N CYS A 186 -14.26 -22.45 6.79
CA CYS A 186 -13.93 -22.71 8.19
C CYS A 186 -14.83 -22.01 9.23
N PHE A 187 -15.92 -21.34 8.80
CA PHE A 187 -16.97 -20.82 9.71
C PHE A 187 -18.14 -21.79 9.89
N LYS A 188 -17.85 -23.09 10.01
CA LYS A 188 -18.84 -24.07 10.50
C LYS A 188 -18.57 -24.26 11.99
N ASP A 189 -19.61 -24.08 12.80
CA ASP A 189 -19.68 -24.20 14.26
C ASP A 189 -19.46 -22.90 15.06
N VAL A 190 -20.34 -21.91 14.83
CA VAL A 190 -20.76 -21.00 15.91
C VAL A 190 -22.25 -21.25 16.16
N ASP A 191 -22.52 -22.26 17.00
CA ASP A 191 -23.78 -22.38 17.74
C ASP A 191 -23.76 -21.46 18.97
#